data_AF-A0A2K3JG60-F1
#
_entry.id   AF-A0A2K3JG60-F1
#
_cell.length_a   1.000
_cell.length_b   1.000
_cell.length_c   1.000
_cell.angle_alpha   90.00
_cell.angle_beta   90.00
_cell.angle_gamma   90.00
#
_symmetry.space_group_name_H-M   'P 1'
#
loop_
_entity.id
_entity.type
_entity.pdbx_description
1 polymer ?
#
loop_
_entity_poly.entity_id
_entity_poly.type
_entity_poly.pdbx_seq_one_letter_code
_entity_poly.pdbx_strand_id
1 'polypeptide(L)' 'NWSIELAGGLVLLGKTKTGTIDSLPIDDSIVITDKPVIGLGKVTITVTVEVSGEEPMTKSASGFLLFFFVLGVK' A
#
# COMPACT_ATOMS: atom_id res chain seq x y z
N ASN A 1 -4.38 -7.56 -10.31
CA ASN A 1 -4.51 -6.14 -9.89
C ASN A 1 -3.97 -5.98 -8.49
N TRP A 2 -3.55 -4.78 -8.12
CA TRP A 2 -3.15 -4.47 -6.75
C TRP A 2 -3.62 -3.09 -6.35
N SER A 3 -3.80 -2.89 -5.04
CA SER A 3 -4.06 -1.59 -4.43
C SER A 3 -3.29 -1.41 -3.12
N ILE A 4 -3.00 -0.16 -2.79
CA ILE A 4 -2.45 0.29 -1.51
C ILE A 4 -3.35 1.41 -1.00
N GLU A 5 -3.82 1.30 0.23
CA GLU A 5 -4.68 2.26 0.88
C GLU A 5 -4.12 2.71 2.23
N LEU A 6 -4.24 4.00 2.53
CA LEU A 6 -3.83 4.63 3.77
C LEU A 6 -5.05 5.20 4.49
N ALA A 7 -5.36 4.65 5.66
CA ALA A 7 -6.44 5.11 6.53
C ALA A 7 -5.90 5.67 7.85
N GLY A 8 -6.69 6.50 8.54
CA GLY A 8 -6.32 7.06 9.85
C GLY A 8 -6.01 8.56 9.79
N GLY A 9 -4.80 8.95 10.17
CA GLY A 9 -4.35 10.33 10.37
C GLY A 9 -4.58 11.30 9.20
N LEU A 10 -4.06 12.52 9.32
CA LEU A 10 -4.27 13.54 8.30
C LEU A 10 -3.39 13.26 7.07
N VAL A 11 -3.90 12.51 6.11
CA VAL A 11 -3.25 12.28 4.81
C VAL A 11 -3.78 13.31 3.81
N LEU A 12 -2.89 14.16 3.28
CA LEU A 12 -3.22 15.23 2.34
C LEU A 12 -3.10 14.76 0.88
N LEU A 13 -2.12 13.89 0.59
CA LEU A 13 -1.85 13.37 -0.75
C LEU A 13 -1.45 11.90 -0.68
N GLY A 14 -1.83 11.12 -1.70
CA GLY A 14 -1.41 9.72 -1.85
C GLY A 14 -2.18 8.72 -0.98
N LYS A 15 -3.44 9.00 -0.63
CA LYS A 15 -4.27 8.09 0.21
C LYS A 15 -4.47 6.71 -0.40
N THR A 16 -4.58 6.63 -1.72
CA THR A 16 -4.85 5.40 -2.44
C THR A 16 -3.98 5.31 -3.68
N LYS A 17 -3.62 4.08 -4.01
CA LYS A 17 -2.91 3.74 -5.23
C LYS A 17 -3.38 2.39 -5.75
N THR A 18 -3.47 2.27 -7.06
CA THR A 18 -3.79 1.02 -7.74
C THR A 18 -2.85 0.79 -8.90
N GLY A 19 -2.78 -0.46 -9.36
CA GLY A 19 -2.09 -0.83 -10.58
C GLY A 19 -2.32 -2.28 -10.97
N THR A 20 -1.66 -2.66 -12.05
CA THR A 20 -1.64 -4.03 -12.58
C THR A 20 -0.21 -4.53 -12.61
N ILE A 21 -0.05 -5.85 -12.55
CA ILE A 21 1.19 -6.56 -12.84
C ILE A 21 0.82 -7.54 -13.95
N ASP A 22 1.44 -7.40 -15.11
CA ASP A 22 1.04 -8.16 -16.31
C ASP A 22 1.40 -9.64 -16.17
N SER A 23 2.54 -9.93 -15.54
CA SER A 23 2.99 -11.28 -15.23
C SER A 23 3.91 -11.27 -14.00
N LEU A 24 3.72 -12.23 -13.10
CA LEU A 24 4.62 -12.49 -11.98
C LEU A 24 4.89 -14.00 -11.95
N PRO A 25 6.11 -14.46 -12.28
CA PRO A 25 6.46 -15.87 -12.22
C PRO A 25 6.32 -16.45 -10.81
N ILE A 26 6.17 -17.77 -10.72
CA ILE A 26 6.17 -18.49 -9.44
C ILE A 26 7.50 -18.22 -8.72
N ASP A 27 7.42 -18.01 -7.41
CA ASP A 27 8.53 -17.69 -6.51
C ASP A 27 9.27 -16.38 -6.80
N ASP A 28 8.77 -15.56 -7.73
CA ASP A 28 9.34 -14.25 -8.04
C ASP A 28 8.72 -13.13 -7.18
N SER A 29 9.42 -12.00 -7.10
CA SER A 29 8.97 -10.83 -6.36
C SER A 29 9.16 -9.56 -7.18
N ILE A 30 8.19 -8.66 -7.10
CA ILE A 30 8.25 -7.36 -7.76
C ILE A 30 8.17 -6.25 -6.72
N VAL A 31 9.02 -5.24 -6.88
CA VAL A 31 8.97 -4.01 -6.07
C VAL A 31 8.10 -2.99 -6.78
N ILE A 32 7.06 -2.54 -6.09
CA ILE A 32 6.19 -1.45 -6.53
C ILE A 32 6.68 -0.16 -5.89
N THR A 33 7.06 0.82 -6.72
CA THR A 33 7.39 2.17 -6.27
C THR A 33 6.22 3.11 -6.53
N ASP A 34 5.74 3.78 -5.49
CA ASP A 34 4.68 4.79 -5.61
C ASP A 34 5.19 6.22 -5.43
N LYS A 35 4.31 7.17 -5.75
CA LYS A 35 4.48 8.60 -5.53
C LYS A 35 4.61 8.91 -4.03
N PRO A 36 5.27 10.02 -3.66
CA PRO A 36 5.32 10.45 -2.27
C PRO A 36 3.92 10.64 -1.68
N VAL A 37 3.71 10.08 -0.50
CA VAL A 37 2.55 10.34 0.36
C VAL A 37 2.88 11.54 1.23
N ILE A 38 1.92 12.44 1.45
CA ILE A 38 2.10 13.58 2.37
C ILE A 38 1.01 13.57 3.43
N GLY A 39 1.40 13.59 4.70
CA GLY A 39 0.46 13.70 5.80
C GLY A 39 1.10 13.68 7.19
N LEU A 40 0.26 13.57 8.21
CA LEU A 40 0.68 13.52 9.61
C LEU A 40 -0.26 12.64 10.45
N GLY A 41 0.29 11.71 11.22
CA GLY A 41 -0.44 10.94 12.22
C GLY A 41 -0.30 9.43 12.05
N LYS A 42 -0.95 8.67 12.94
CA LYS A 42 -0.99 7.20 12.83
C LYS A 42 -1.81 6.80 11.61
N VAL A 43 -1.26 5.91 10.81
CA VAL A 43 -1.89 5.39 9.61
C VAL A 43 -1.88 3.87 9.61
N THR A 44 -2.93 3.29 9.01
CA THR A 44 -2.97 1.89 8.61
C THR A 44 -2.73 1.83 7.12
N ILE A 45 -1.73 1.07 6.71
CA ILE A 45 -1.43 0.74 5.32
C ILE A 45 -2.11 -0.60 5.04
N THR A 46 -2.95 -0.66 4.02
CA THR A 46 -3.56 -1.90 3.56
C THR A 46 -3.14 -2.15 2.12
N VAL A 47 -2.58 -3.31 1.85
CA VAL A 47 -2.22 -3.77 0.50
C VAL A 47 -3.16 -4.89 0.13
N THR A 48 -3.79 -4.77 -1.03
CA THR A 48 -4.68 -5.80 -1.58
C THR A 48 -4.15 -6.25 -2.93
N VAL A 49 -4.14 -7.57 -3.16
CA VAL A 49 -3.80 -8.19 -4.43
C VAL A 49 -4.98 -9.04 -4.89
N GLU A 50 -5.37 -8.86 -6.14
CA GLU A 50 -6.47 -9.58 -6.78
C GLU A 50 -5.94 -10.32 -8.00
N VAL A 51 -6.16 -11.63 -8.03
CA VAL A 51 -5.83 -12.52 -9.15
C VAL A 51 -7.14 -13.08 -9.68
N SER A 52 -7.31 -13.09 -11.01
CA SER A 52 -8.57 -13.54 -11.61
C SER A 52 -8.82 -15.01 -11.28
N GLY A 53 -9.95 -15.30 -10.65
CA GLY A 53 -10.34 -16.65 -10.25
C GLY A 53 -9.88 -17.05 -8.85
N GLU A 54 -9.27 -16.14 -8.10
CA GLU A 54 -8.87 -16.33 -6.71
C GLU A 54 -9.51 -15.27 -5.80
N GLU A 55 -9.62 -15.58 -4.51
CA GLU A 55 -10.05 -14.62 -3.50
C GLU A 55 -8.99 -13.51 -3.32
N PRO A 56 -9.39 -12.25 -3.07
CA PRO A 56 -8.45 -11.16 -2.81
C PRO A 56 -7.58 -11.45 -1.58
N MET A 57 -6.28 -11.23 -1.74
CA MET A 57 -5.31 -11.32 -0.65
C MET A 57 -5.04 -9.92 -0.09
N THR A 58 -5.26 -9.75 1.22
CA THR A 58 -5.09 -8.46 1.89
C THR A 58 -4.10 -8.57 3.04
N LYS A 59 -3.21 -7.58 3.15
CA LYS A 59 -2.30 -7.44 4.29
C LYS A 59 -2.29 -6.00 4.78
N SER A 60 -2.41 -5.83 6.09
CA SER A 60 -2.35 -4.51 6.73
C SER A 60 -1.17 -4.39 7.68
N ALA A 61 -0.61 -3.18 7.74
CA ALA A 61 0.45 -2.78 8.64
C ALA A 61 0.12 -1.40 9.21
N SER A 62 0.67 -1.05 10.37
CA SER A 62 0.47 0.26 11.00
C SER A 62 1.78 1.02 11.12
N GLY A 63 1.71 2.34 10.98
CA GLY A 63 2.87 3.22 11.14
C GLY A 63 2.49 4.65 11.53
N PHE A 64 3.48 5.52 11.67
CA PHE A 64 3.27 6.95 11.86
C PHE A 64 3.76 7.72 10.64
N LEU A 65 2.85 8.38 9.93
CA LEU A 65 3.17 9.26 8.82
C LEU A 65 3.65 10.61 9.38
N LEU A 66 4.86 11.01 9.02
CA LEU A 66 5.48 12.30 9.33
C LEU A 66 5.94 12.96 8.02
N PHE A 67 5.13 13.87 7.50
CA PHE A 67 5.27 14.43 6.16
C PHE A 67 5.31 13.32 5.10
N PHE A 68 6.50 12.96 4.60
CA PHE A 68 6.71 11.93 3.58
C PHE A 68 7.41 10.67 4.08
N PHE A 69 7.66 10.56 5.39
CA PHE A 69 8.19 9.35 6.01
C PHE A 69 7.09 8.57 6.73
N VAL A 70 7.06 7.24 6.55
CA VAL A 70 6.30 6.35 7.42
C VAL A 70 7.26 5.67 8.39
N LEU A 71 7.08 5.95 9.68
CA LEU A 71 7.95 5.48 10.75
C LEU A 71 7.34 4.28 11.47
N GLY A 72 8.20 3.32 11.82
CA GLY A 72 7.85 2.21 12.70
C GLY A 72 6.77 1.28 12.14
N VAL A 73 6.80 1.02 10.83
CA VAL A 73 5.88 0.09 10.17
C VAL A 73 5.98 -1.29 10.82
N LYS A 74 4.83 -1.84 11.24
CA LYS A 74 4.69 -3.16 11.87
C LYS A 74 3.46 -3.88 11.34
#